data_AF-K1TR85-F1
#
_entry.id   AF-K1TR85-F1
#
_cell.length_a   1.000
_cell.length_b   1.000
_cell.length_c   1.000
_cell.angle_alpha   90.00
_cell.angle_beta   90.00
_cell.angle_gamma   90.00
#
_symmetry.space_group_name_H-M   'P 1'
#
loop_
_entity.id
_entity.type
_entity.pdbx_description
1 polymer ?
#
loop_
_entity_poly.entity_id
_entity_poly.type
_entity_poly.pdbx_seq_one_letter_code
_entity_poly.pdbx_strand_id
1 'polypeptide(L)' 'IRMNEAARLLSDTKRPIAEISEQIGYSNQGKFAAVFKKQFGLSPLEYRRSKNLENR' A
#
# COMPACT_ATOMS: atom_id res chain seq x y z
N ILE A 1 -9.05 -5.69 7.59
CA ILE A 1 -7.87 -6.52 7.98
C ILE A 1 -6.82 -6.54 6.86
N ARG A 2 -7.08 -7.10 5.66
CA ARG A 2 -6.09 -7.18 4.55
C ARG A 2 -5.45 -5.83 4.14
N MET A 3 -6.26 -4.79 4.03
CA MET A 3 -5.78 -3.46 3.61
C MET A 3 -4.98 -2.72 4.69
N ASN A 4 -5.24 -3.00 5.97
CA ASN A 4 -4.44 -2.42 7.06
C ASN A 4 -3.04 -3.03 7.09
N GLU A 5 -2.93 -4.33 6.82
CA GLU A 5 -1.63 -4.99 6.67
C GLU A 5 -0.87 -4.44 5.46
N ALA A 6 -1.55 -4.20 4.34
CA ALA A 6 -0.95 -3.53 3.18
C ALA A 6 -0.40 -2.13 3.55
N ALA A 7 -1.17 -1.33 4.30
CA ALA A 7 -0.75 -0.01 4.75
C ALA A 7 0.50 -0.07 5.64
N ARG A 8 0.53 -1.03 6.57
CA ARG A 8 1.70 -1.30 7.43
C ARG A 8 2.92 -1.73 6.62
N LEU A 9 2.76 -2.65 5.67
CA LEU A 9 3.87 -3.08 4.80
C LEU A 9 4.39 -1.93 3.92
N LEU A 10 3.51 -1.02 3.50
CA LEU A 10 3.89 0.15 2.71
C LEU A 10 4.68 1.19 3.53
N SER A 11 4.40 1.34 4.83
CA SER A 11 5.10 2.25 5.74
C SER A 11 6.38 1.67 6.33
N ASP A 12 6.36 0.39 6.71
CA ASP A 12 7.41 -0.23 7.52
C ASP A 12 8.52 -0.87 6.66
N THR A 13 8.26 -1.06 5.36
CA THR A 13 9.16 -1.78 4.46
C THR A 13 9.38 -1.06 3.12
N LYS A 14 10.49 -1.39 2.46
CA LYS A 14 10.80 -0.94 1.08
C LYS A 14 10.31 -1.90 -0.01
N ARG A 15 9.47 -2.89 0.35
CA ARG A 15 9.07 -3.96 -0.58
C ARG A 15 8.31 -3.41 -1.78
N PRO A 16 8.45 -3.99 -2.98
CA PRO A 16 7.70 -3.51 -4.15
C PRO A 16 6.19 -3.56 -3.91
N ILE A 17 5.46 -2.58 -4.45
CA ILE A 17 3.99 -2.53 -4.34
C ILE A 17 3.35 -3.79 -4.93
N ALA A 18 3.94 -4.33 -6.00
CA ALA A 18 3.57 -5.60 -6.62
C ALA A 18 3.58 -6.76 -5.63
N GLU A 19 4.69 -6.90 -4.89
CA GLU A 19 4.89 -7.98 -3.92
C GLU A 19 3.93 -7.87 -2.73
N ILE A 20 3.68 -6.64 -2.26
CA ILE A 20 2.69 -6.37 -1.22
C ILE A 20 1.29 -6.73 -1.72
N SER A 21 0.94 -6.35 -2.95
CA SER A 21 -0.37 -6.65 -3.53
C SER A 21 -0.62 -8.15 -3.67
N GLU A 22 0.39 -8.90 -4.09
CA GLU A 22 0.32 -10.36 -4.22
C GLU A 22 0.15 -11.03 -2.85
N GLN A 23 0.94 -10.61 -1.85
CA GLN A 23 0.86 -11.16 -0.50
C GLN A 23 -0.52 -11.01 0.15
N ILE A 24 -1.23 -9.91 -0.13
CA ILE A 24 -2.58 -9.69 0.42
C ILE A 24 -3.70 -10.25 -0.47
N GLY A 25 -3.35 -10.99 -1.53
CA GLY A 25 -4.28 -11.73 -2.40
C GLY A 25 -4.79 -10.95 -3.61
N TYR A 26 -4.09 -9.92 -4.08
CA TYR A 26 -4.43 -9.19 -5.31
C TYR A 26 -3.45 -9.52 -6.43
N SER A 27 -3.89 -10.31 -7.42
CA SER A 27 -3.12 -10.59 -8.64
C SER A 27 -3.03 -9.40 -9.59
N ASN A 28 -3.89 -8.39 -9.43
CA ASN A 28 -3.91 -7.18 -10.25
C ASN A 28 -3.62 -5.94 -9.39
N GLN A 29 -2.47 -5.31 -9.66
CA GLN A 29 -2.00 -4.13 -8.94
C GLN A 29 -2.92 -2.91 -9.09
N GLY A 30 -3.58 -2.74 -10.24
CA GLY A 30 -4.54 -1.66 -10.47
C GLY A 30 -5.78 -1.80 -9.60
N LYS A 31 -6.33 -3.01 -9.48
CA LYS A 31 -7.44 -3.30 -8.55
C LYS A 31 -7.02 -3.06 -7.11
N PHE A 32 -5.83 -3.52 -6.72
CA PHE A 32 -5.29 -3.23 -5.39
C PHE A 32 -5.21 -1.73 -5.13
N ALA A 33 -4.59 -0.97 -6.04
CA ALA A 33 -4.41 0.47 -5.88
C ALA A 33 -5.74 1.24 -5.80
N ALA A 34 -6.73 0.86 -6.60
CA ALA A 34 -8.06 1.46 -6.56
C ALA A 34 -8.78 1.20 -5.22
N VAL A 35 -8.74 -0.04 -4.72
CA VAL A 35 -9.34 -0.40 -3.42
C VAL A 35 -8.60 0.27 -2.27
N PHE A 36 -7.27 0.28 -2.32
CA PHE A 36 -6.43 0.94 -1.33
C PHE A 36 -6.73 2.44 -1.26
N LYS A 37 -6.77 3.12 -2.41
CA LYS A 37 -7.12 4.54 -2.49
C LYS A 37 -8.53 4.82 -1.98
N LYS A 38 -9.50 3.96 -2.30
CA LYS A 38 -10.87 4.08 -1.76
C LYS A 38 -10.91 4.00 -0.23
N GLN A 39 -10.03 3.21 0.38
CA GLN A 39 -10.01 2.99 1.82
C GLN A 39 -9.16 4.03 2.58
N PHE A 40 -8.03 4.47 2.03
CA PHE A 40 -7.07 5.35 2.72
C PHE A 40 -6.95 6.75 2.12
N GLY A 41 -7.69 7.05 1.04
CA GLY A 41 -7.66 8.34 0.34
C GLY A 41 -6.45 8.56 -0.57
N LEU A 42 -5.38 7.79 -0.39
CA LEU A 42 -4.11 7.89 -1.14
C LEU A 42 -3.84 6.60 -1.91
N SER A 43 -3.19 6.68 -3.08
CA SER A 43 -2.65 5.49 -3.73
C SER A 43 -1.56 4.84 -2.88
N PRO A 44 -1.25 3.54 -3.06
CA PRO A 44 -0.18 2.86 -2.32
C PRO A 44 1.18 3.58 -2.39
N LEU A 45 1.51 4.16 -3.54
CA LEU A 45 2.75 4.90 -3.75
C LEU A 45 2.75 6.25 -3.00
N GLU A 46 1.65 6.99 -3.08
CA GLU A 46 1.47 8.25 -2.35
C GLU A 46 1.50 8.02 -0.84
N TYR A 47 0.82 6.97 -0.36
CA TYR A 47 0.80 6.59 1.04
C TYR A 47 2.21 6.29 1.57
N ARG A 48 2.99 5.48 0.83
CA ARG A 48 4.39 5.21 1.16
C ARG A 48 5.23 6.49 1.21
N ARG A 49 5.08 7.37 0.23
CA ARG A 49 5.83 8.64 0.18
C ARG A 49 5.48 9.52 1.37
N SER A 50 4.19 9.66 1.70
CA SER A 50 3.72 10.43 2.85
C SER A 50 4.37 9.93 4.15
N LYS A 51 4.36 8.62 4.40
CA LYS A 51 4.92 8.06 5.63
C LYS A 51 6.44 8.20 5.73
N ASN A 52 7.15 8.18 4.61
CA ASN A 52 8.59 8.46 4.59
C ASN A 52 8.91 9.96 4.84
N LEU A 53 7.99 10.87 4.52
CA LEU A 53 8.12 12.29 4.80
C LEU A 53 7.76 12.63 6.25
N GLU A 54 6.77 11.95 6.86
CA GLU A 54 6.41 12.10 8.27
C GLU A 54 7.51 11.59 9.23
N ASN A 55 8.32 10.63 8.79
CA ASN A 55 9.41 10.03 9.59
C ASN A 55 10.77 10.76 9.43
N ARG A 56 10.77 12.00 8.92
CA ARG A 56 11.96 12.85 8.78
C ARG A 56 11.87 14.05 9.71
#